data_AF-A0A930Z622-F1
#
_entry.id   AF-A0A930Z622-F1
#
_cell.length_a   1.000
_cell.length_b   1.000
_cell.length_c   1.000
_cell.angle_alpha   90.00
_cell.angle_beta   90.00
_cell.angle_gamma   90.00
#
_symmetry.space_group_name_H-M   'P 1'
#
loop_
_entity.id
_entity.type
_entity.pdbx_description
1 polymer ?
#
loop_
_entity_poly.entity_id
_entity_poly.type
_entity_poly.pdbx_seq_one_letter_code
_entity_poly.pdbx_strand_id
1 'polypeptide(L)'
;MSDHALNPAHAGHDVSHEDHPGPGLYLLIAAILTVLTAAEITVFYVPGLQPVLVPILLVLAIVKFAFVGMFYMHLYYDSKVFTTLFVFPLLLALLIVFGLLLLFSHLQGVLSFVVP
;
A
#
# COMPACT_ATOMS: atom_id res chain seq x y z
N MET A 1 -66.28 -3.12 17.04
CA MET A 1 -66.02 -4.22 16.10
C MET A 1 -64.53 -4.42 16.00
N SER A 2 -64.00 -5.35 16.78
CA SER A 2 -62.73 -6.00 16.51
C SER A 2 -62.94 -7.12 15.49
N ASP A 3 -61.84 -7.44 14.80
CA ASP A 3 -61.54 -8.72 14.15
C ASP A 3 -61.90 -8.92 12.66
N HIS A 4 -60.95 -9.59 12.00
CA HIS A 4 -60.87 -10.08 10.61
C HIS A 4 -60.47 -9.06 9.52
N ALA A 5 -59.35 -9.21 8.81
CA ALA A 5 -58.44 -10.35 8.66
C ALA A 5 -57.06 -9.82 8.18
N LEU A 6 -55.96 -10.19 8.85
CA LEU A 6 -55.00 -11.19 8.37
C LEU A 6 -54.76 -11.14 6.85
N ASN A 7 -53.92 -10.21 6.40
CA ASN A 7 -53.18 -10.42 5.16
C ASN A 7 -52.06 -11.43 5.47
N PRO A 8 -52.06 -12.62 4.85
CA PRO A 8 -51.08 -13.65 5.12
C PRO A 8 -49.71 -13.23 4.58
N ALA A 9 -48.67 -13.58 5.34
CA ALA A 9 -47.38 -14.00 4.82
C ALA A 9 -46.85 -13.24 3.58
N HIS A 10 -46.25 -12.08 3.78
CA HIS A 10 -44.99 -11.79 3.08
C HIS A 10 -43.83 -12.37 3.89
N ALA A 11 -43.79 -13.71 3.89
CA ALA A 11 -42.53 -14.41 3.82
C ALA A 11 -42.03 -14.23 2.39
N GLY A 12 -41.01 -13.38 2.21
CA GLY A 12 -40.53 -13.02 0.89
C GLY A 12 -39.38 -12.04 0.99
N HIS A 13 -38.24 -12.57 1.41
CA HIS A 13 -36.93 -12.23 0.87
C HIS A 13 -36.76 -10.81 0.31
N ASP A 14 -36.39 -9.87 1.18
CA ASP A 14 -35.56 -8.74 0.77
C ASP A 14 -34.39 -8.68 1.74
N VAL A 15 -33.47 -9.63 1.57
CA VAL A 15 -32.08 -9.37 1.90
C VAL A 15 -31.68 -8.35 0.84
N SER A 16 -31.87 -7.07 1.16
CA SER A 16 -31.34 -5.97 0.37
C SER A 16 -29.83 -6.19 0.31
N HIS A 17 -29.39 -6.82 -0.77
CA HIS A 17 -28.01 -6.83 -1.21
C HIS A 17 -27.69 -5.37 -1.51
N GLU A 18 -27.26 -4.65 -0.47
CA GLU A 18 -26.65 -3.36 -0.63
C GLU A 18 -25.39 -3.55 -1.47
N ASP A 19 -25.51 -3.22 -2.75
CA ASP A 19 -24.47 -3.02 -3.77
C ASP A 19 -23.53 -1.86 -3.39
N HIS A 20 -23.14 -1.76 -2.12
CA HIS A 20 -22.03 -0.93 -1.67
C HIS A 20 -20.74 -1.74 -1.89
N PRO A 21 -19.73 -1.20 -2.60
CA PRO A 21 -18.43 -1.85 -2.72
C PRO A 21 -17.91 -2.20 -1.32
N GLY A 22 -18.06 -3.46 -0.93
CA GLY A 22 -18.17 -3.80 0.47
C GLY A 22 -16.85 -3.60 1.23
N PRO A 23 -16.90 -3.23 2.53
CA PRO A 23 -15.72 -3.18 3.41
C PRO A 23 -14.86 -4.47 3.39
N GLY A 24 -15.41 -5.59 2.91
CA GLY A 24 -14.69 -6.84 2.69
C GLY A 24 -13.51 -6.76 1.74
N LEU A 25 -13.54 -5.92 0.69
CA LEU A 25 -12.39 -5.77 -0.23
C LEU A 25 -11.20 -5.11 0.48
N TYR A 26 -11.45 -4.05 1.25
CA TYR A 26 -10.43 -3.40 2.08
C TYR A 26 -9.85 -4.36 3.12
N LEU A 27 -10.70 -5.18 3.74
CA LEU A 27 -10.27 -6.16 4.74
C LEU A 27 -9.41 -7.27 4.12
N LEU A 28 -9.74 -7.72 2.90
CA LEU A 28 -8.93 -8.68 2.15
C LEU A 28 -7.54 -8.11 1.81
N ILE A 29 -7.49 -6.85 1.38
CA ILE A 29 -6.24 -6.17 1.03
C ILE A 29 -5.39 -5.91 2.27
N ALA A 30 -6.02 -5.54 3.39
CA ALA A 30 -5.37 -5.44 4.69
C ALA A 30 -4.74 -6.78 5.09
N ALA A 31 -5.46 -7.90 4.94
CA ALA A 31 -4.94 -9.23 5.23
C ALA A 31 -3.72 -9.58 4.35
N ILE A 32 -3.77 -9.26 3.05
CA ILE A 32 -2.62 -9.44 2.13
C ILE A 32 -1.42 -8.61 2.59
N LEU A 33 -1.62 -7.34 2.95
CA LEU A 33 -0.57 -6.46 3.46
C LEU A 33 0.02 -6.96 4.79
N THR A 34 -0.81 -7.51 5.67
CA THR A 34 -0.36 -8.15 6.92
C THR A 34 0.53 -9.35 6.62
N VAL A 35 0.13 -10.24 5.70
CA VAL A 35 0.96 -11.38 5.29
C VAL A 35 2.27 -10.91 4.67
N LEU A 36 2.24 -9.89 3.80
CA LEU A 36 3.43 -9.30 3.20
C LEU A 36 4.37 -8.69 4.26
N THR A 37 3.83 -8.17 5.35
CA THR A 37 4.59 -7.65 6.49
C THR A 37 5.18 -8.76 7.36
N ALA A 38 4.43 -9.83 7.61
CA ALA A 38 4.95 -11.00 8.29
C ALA A 38 6.07 -11.68 7.48
N ALA A 39 5.93 -11.73 6.15
CA ALA A 39 6.96 -12.23 5.25
C ALA A 39 8.24 -11.38 5.30
N GLU A 40 8.12 -10.05 5.35
CA GLU A 40 9.27 -9.15 5.52
C GLU A 40 10.03 -9.41 6.82
N ILE A 41 9.33 -9.52 7.95
CA ILE A 41 9.94 -9.84 9.25
C ILE A 41 10.63 -11.21 9.18
N THR A 42 9.97 -12.19 8.56
CA THR A 42 10.54 -13.54 8.39
C THR A 42 11.85 -13.49 7.59
N VAL A 43 11.85 -12.79 6.46
CA VAL A 43 13.04 -12.61 5.61
C VAL A 43 14.15 -11.88 6.37
N PHE A 44 13.81 -10.83 7.13
CA PHE A 44 14.77 -10.06 7.94
C PHE A 44 15.49 -10.93 8.99
N TYR A 45 14.79 -11.91 9.57
CA TYR A 45 15.35 -12.77 10.62
C TYR A 45 16.17 -13.95 10.09
N VAL A 46 16.18 -14.23 8.79
CA VAL A 46 16.94 -15.35 8.21
C VAL A 46 18.39 -14.91 7.94
N PRO A 47 19.40 -15.43 8.67
CA PRO A 47 20.80 -14.97 8.54
C PRO A 47 21.42 -15.27 7.17
N GLY A 48 20.95 -16.32 6.48
CA GLY A 48 21.45 -16.72 5.17
C GLY A 48 21.10 -15.77 4.01
N LEU A 49 20.23 -14.79 4.23
CA LEU A 49 19.81 -13.82 3.22
C LEU A 49 20.53 -12.46 3.34
N GLN A 50 21.50 -12.31 4.26
CA GLN A 50 22.18 -11.03 4.50
C GLN A 50 22.66 -10.27 3.24
N PRO A 51 23.29 -10.91 2.24
CA PRO A 51 23.77 -10.21 1.05
C PRO A 51 22.64 -9.65 0.17
N VAL A 52 21.46 -10.27 0.24
CA VAL A 52 20.29 -9.95 -0.60
C VAL A 52 19.14 -9.33 0.21
N LEU A 53 19.33 -9.09 1.51
CA LEU A 53 18.32 -8.47 2.37
C LEU A 53 17.91 -7.11 1.86
N VAL A 54 18.88 -6.25 1.55
CA VAL A 54 18.63 -4.87 1.09
C VAL A 54 17.74 -4.84 -0.15
N PRO A 55 18.05 -5.54 -1.27
CA PRO A 55 17.18 -5.51 -2.44
C PRO A 55 15.81 -6.15 -2.20
N ILE A 56 15.72 -7.21 -1.39
CA ILE A 56 14.42 -7.86 -1.08
C ILE A 56 13.52 -6.92 -0.28
N LEU A 57 14.06 -6.29 0.77
CA LEU A 57 13.32 -5.34 1.60
C LEU A 57 12.89 -4.12 0.79
N LEU A 58 13.74 -3.65 -0.13
CA LEU A 58 13.39 -2.54 -1.04
C LEU A 58 12.19 -2.90 -1.92
N VAL A 59 12.20 -4.10 -2.53
CA VAL A 59 11.08 -4.58 -3.36
C VAL A 59 9.81 -4.73 -2.53
N LEU A 60 9.90 -5.35 -1.34
CA LEU A 60 8.75 -5.50 -0.45
C LEU A 60 8.16 -4.16 0.00
N ALA A 61 9.01 -3.16 0.27
CA ALA A 61 8.58 -1.81 0.62
C ALA A 61 7.85 -1.11 -0.55
N ILE A 62 8.39 -1.21 -1.78
CA ILE A 62 7.75 -0.65 -2.98
C ILE A 62 6.37 -1.30 -3.21
N VAL A 63 6.29 -2.63 -3.10
CA VAL A 63 5.03 -3.37 -3.28
C VAL A 63 4.00 -2.96 -2.24
N LYS A 64 4.38 -2.89 -0.95
CA LYS A 64 3.48 -2.42 0.12
C LYS A 64 2.96 -1.02 -0.16
N PHE A 65 3.88 -0.11 -0.48
CA PHE A 65 3.55 1.27 -0.78
C PHE A 65 2.58 1.38 -1.98
N ALA A 66 2.80 0.60 -3.04
CA ALA A 66 1.91 0.55 -4.20
C ALA A 66 0.51 -0.01 -3.84
N PHE A 67 0.43 -1.08 -3.04
CA PHE A 67 -0.86 -1.63 -2.59
C PHE A 67 -1.62 -0.64 -1.71
N VAL A 68 -0.94 0.03 -0.78
CA VAL A 68 -1.55 1.06 0.08
C VAL A 68 -2.02 2.24 -0.76
N GLY A 69 -1.21 2.72 -1.71
CA GLY A 69 -1.60 3.81 -2.61
C GLY A 69 -2.78 3.45 -3.50
N MET A 70 -2.72 2.30 -4.17
CA MET A 70 -3.74 1.87 -5.13
C MET A 70 -5.10 1.59 -4.47
N PHE A 71 -5.09 0.89 -3.34
CA PHE A 71 -6.32 0.38 -2.72
C PHE A 71 -6.76 1.12 -1.47
N TYR A 72 -5.86 1.45 -0.54
CA TYR A 72 -6.23 2.13 0.72
C TYR A 72 -6.44 3.64 0.52
N MET A 73 -5.63 4.27 -0.33
CA MET A 73 -5.77 5.68 -0.68
C MET A 73 -6.74 5.92 -1.85
N HIS A 74 -7.45 4.88 -2.31
CA HIS A 74 -8.47 4.93 -3.36
C HIS A 74 -7.99 5.41 -4.73
N LEU A 75 -6.68 5.49 -4.96
CA LEU A 75 -6.07 6.07 -6.16
C LEU A 75 -6.49 5.39 -7.48
N TYR A 76 -6.85 4.11 -7.41
CA TYR A 76 -7.35 3.34 -8.55
C TYR A 76 -8.82 3.61 -8.87
N TYR A 77 -9.61 3.94 -7.85
CA TYR A 77 -11.07 4.14 -7.96
C TYR A 77 -11.44 5.63 -8.07
N ASP A 78 -10.51 6.53 -7.77
CA ASP A 78 -10.70 7.98 -7.84
C ASP A 78 -10.06 8.59 -9.11
N SER A 79 -10.33 9.87 -9.34
CA SER A 79 -9.81 10.67 -10.45
C SER A 79 -8.28 10.75 -10.45
N LYS A 80 -7.70 10.83 -11.67
CA LYS A 80 -6.25 10.92 -11.92
C LYS A 80 -5.56 12.10 -11.21
N VAL A 81 -6.32 13.05 -10.69
CA VAL A 81 -5.84 14.19 -9.90
C VAL A 81 -5.17 13.70 -8.61
N PHE A 82 -5.81 12.79 -7.88
CA PHE A 82 -5.22 12.22 -6.65
C PHE A 82 -3.95 11.44 -6.96
N THR A 83 -3.94 10.69 -8.07
CA THR A 83 -2.74 9.98 -8.52
C THR A 83 -1.59 10.94 -8.77
N THR A 84 -1.88 12.05 -9.45
CA THR A 84 -0.86 13.05 -9.77
C THR A 84 -0.33 13.75 -8.52
N LEU A 85 -1.21 14.11 -7.59
CA LEU A 85 -0.83 14.75 -6.32
C LEU A 85 0.00 13.83 -5.41
N PHE A 86 -0.12 12.51 -5.55
CA PHE A 86 0.68 11.54 -4.81
C PHE A 86 2.01 11.22 -5.49
N VAL A 87 1.99 11.01 -6.81
CA VAL A 87 3.17 10.64 -7.60
C VAL A 87 4.13 11.82 -7.77
N PHE A 88 3.63 13.05 -7.86
CA PHE A 88 4.46 14.26 -7.97
C PHE A 88 5.46 14.43 -6.80
N PRO A 89 5.02 14.46 -5.53
CA PRO A 89 5.95 14.55 -4.41
C PRO A 89 6.81 13.29 -4.24
N LEU A 90 6.31 12.10 -4.61
CA LEU A 90 7.11 10.87 -4.60
C LEU A 90 8.29 10.94 -5.57
N LEU A 91 8.05 11.39 -6.80
CA LEU A 91 9.07 11.56 -7.82
C LEU A 91 10.04 12.68 -7.44
N LEU A 92 9.53 13.78 -6.90
CA LEU A 92 10.36 14.88 -6.40
C LEU A 92 11.25 14.41 -5.25
N ALA A 93 10.73 13.63 -4.30
CA ALA A 93 11.51 13.06 -3.20
C ALA A 93 12.61 12.12 -3.70
N LEU A 94 12.29 11.23 -4.65
CA LEU A 94 13.30 10.38 -5.29
C LEU A 94 14.39 11.23 -5.95
N LEU A 95 14.02 12.26 -6.71
CA LEU A 95 14.98 13.13 -7.38
C LEU A 95 15.89 13.84 -6.37
N ILE A 96 15.34 14.34 -5.26
CA ILE A 96 16.13 14.97 -4.19
C ILE A 96 17.08 13.94 -3.55
N VAL A 97 16.60 12.75 -3.20
CA VAL A 97 17.44 11.70 -2.59
C VAL A 97 18.57 11.29 -3.53
N PHE A 98 18.28 11.02 -4.81
CA PHE A 98 19.31 10.70 -5.81
C PHE A 98 20.29 11.86 -6.01
N GLY A 99 19.81 13.10 -6.06
CA GLY A 99 20.65 14.29 -6.15
C GLY A 99 21.60 14.43 -4.96
N LEU A 100 21.10 14.20 -3.74
CA LEU A 100 21.92 14.21 -2.52
C LEU A 100 22.95 13.08 -2.50
N LEU A 101 22.55 11.86 -2.91
CA LEU A 101 23.47 10.72 -3.01
C LEU A 101 24.60 11.00 -4.01
N LEU A 102 24.30 11.59 -5.17
CA LEU A 102 25.30 11.98 -6.15
C LEU A 102 26.21 13.11 -5.64
N LEU A 103 25.63 14.12 -4.99
CA LEU A 103 26.39 15.23 -4.41
C LEU A 103 27.37 14.75 -3.33
N PHE A 104 26.90 13.92 -2.39
CA PHE A 104 27.73 13.38 -1.32
C PHE A 104 28.74 12.36 -1.83
N SER A 105 28.39 11.53 -2.80
CA SER A 105 29.34 10.62 -3.45
C SER A 105 30.48 11.40 -4.11
N HIS A 106 30.16 12.50 -4.81
CA HIS A 106 31.17 13.36 -5.41
C HIS A 106 32.03 14.07 -4.35
N LEU A 107 31.40 14.62 -3.31
CA LEU A 107 32.10 15.31 -2.22
C LEU A 107 33.03 14.36 -1.43
N GLN A 108 32.58 13.14 -1.14
CA GLN A 108 33.40 12.11 -0.49
C GLN A 108 34.61 11.73 -1.35
N GLY A 109 34.42 11.60 -2.68
CA GLY A 109 35.52 11.37 -3.61
C GLY A 109 36.58 12.47 -3.56
N VAL A 110 36.15 13.74 -3.54
CA VAL A 110 37.05 14.89 -3.44
C VAL A 110 37.77 14.94 -2.08
N LEU A 111 37.05 14.71 -0.98
CA LEU A 111 37.64 14.69 0.37
C LEU A 111 38.65 13.56 0.54
N SER A 112 38.38 12.36 0.00
CA SER A 112 39.32 11.23 0.00
C SER A 112 40.57 11.46 -0.87
N PHE A 113 40.51 12.40 -1.82
CA PHE A 113 41.64 12.78 -2.65
C PHE A 113 42.47 13.92 -2.03
N VAL A 114 41.85 14.77 -1.20
CA VAL A 114 42.48 15.94 -0.57
C VAL A 114 43.09 15.65 0.81
N VAL A 115 42.54 14.68 1.56
CA VAL A 115 43.06 14.25 2.87
C VAL A 115 43.65 12.84 2.73
N PRO A 116 44.99 12.69 2.61
CA PRO A 116 45.66 11.39 2.49
C PRO A 116 45.72 10.62 3.80
#